data_AF-A0A7L1FZL9-F1
#
_entry.id   AF-A0A7L1FZL9-F1
#
_cell.length_a   1.000
_cell.length_b   1.000
_cell.length_c   1.000
_cell.angle_alpha   90.00
_cell.angle_beta   90.00
_cell.angle_gamma   90.00
#
_symmetry.space_group_name_H-M   'P 1'
#
loop_
_entity.id
_entity.type
_entity.pdbx_description
1 polymer ?
#
loop_
_entity_poly.entity_id
_entity_poly.type
_entity_poly.pdbx_seq_one_letter_code
_entity_poly.pdbx_strand_id
1 'polypeptide(L)'
;MSSQEEILSDGRFSRITRDPRFWEMPEKERKVKIDKRFRAMFHDKKFKLTYTVDKRGRPVNYTSAENLRKFYALSESDSDLSESESKEVKKKKKKK
;
A
#
# COMPACT_ATOMS: atom_id res chain seq x y z
N MET A 1 6.18 13.42 7.17
CA MET A 1 6.30 13.68 8.62
C MET A 1 6.10 15.16 8.92
N SER A 2 6.81 16.09 8.25
CA SER A 2 6.63 17.55 8.45
C SER A 2 5.19 18.06 8.28
N SER A 3 4.44 17.56 7.30
CA SER A 3 3.07 18.01 7.03
C SER A 3 2.05 17.65 8.12
N GLN A 4 2.29 16.61 8.93
CA GLN A 4 1.36 16.25 10.01
C GLN A 4 1.53 17.19 11.20
N GLU A 5 2.75 17.62 11.50
CA GLU A 5 3.04 18.56 12.59
C GLU A 5 2.40 19.93 12.33
N GLU A 6 2.41 20.40 11.09
CA GLU A 6 1.72 21.64 10.67
C GLU A 6 0.20 21.56 10.87
N ILE A 7 -0.41 20.41 10.56
CA ILE A 7 -1.86 20.18 10.76
C ILE A 7 -2.20 20.12 12.26
N LEU A 8 -1.34 19.52 13.08
CA LEU A 8 -1.52 19.44 14.54
C LEU A 8 -1.36 20.79 15.22
N SER A 9 -0.50 21.66 14.68
CA SER A 9 -0.28 23.03 15.14
C SER A 9 -1.47 23.95 14.85
N ASP A 10 -2.30 23.64 13.83
CA ASP A 10 -3.45 24.45 13.47
C ASP A 10 -4.62 24.23 14.45
N GLY A 11 -5.02 25.30 15.14
CA GLY A 11 -6.13 25.27 16.10
C GLY A 11 -7.44 24.74 15.51
N ARG A 12 -7.66 24.91 14.19
CA ARG A 12 -8.84 24.40 13.47
C ARG A 12 -8.92 22.88 13.46
N PHE A 13 -7.78 22.19 13.47
CA PHE A 13 -7.69 20.72 13.36
C PHE A 13 -7.31 20.03 14.68
N SER A 14 -7.10 20.79 15.74
CA SER A 14 -6.75 20.30 17.09
C SER A 14 -7.67 19.20 17.64
N ARG A 15 -8.94 19.16 17.21
CA ARG A 15 -9.94 18.20 17.66
C ARG A 15 -9.93 16.88 16.88
N ILE A 16 -9.40 16.86 15.66
CA ILE A 16 -9.44 15.69 14.76
C ILE A 16 -8.66 14.51 15.32
N THR A 17 -7.55 14.75 16.02
CA THR A 17 -6.72 13.66 16.55
C THR A 17 -7.28 12.99 17.80
N ARG A 18 -8.06 13.74 18.58
CA ARG A 18 -8.63 13.27 19.85
C ARG A 18 -10.05 12.72 19.69
N ASP A 19 -10.78 13.15 18.67
CA ASP A 19 -12.16 12.76 18.46
C ASP A 19 -12.23 11.39 17.75
N PRO A 20 -12.82 10.35 18.39
CA PRO A 20 -12.88 9.00 17.84
C PRO A 20 -13.66 8.93 16.53
N ARG A 21 -14.49 9.94 16.21
CA ARG A 21 -15.19 10.02 14.92
C ARG A 21 -14.24 10.10 13.74
N PHE A 22 -13.05 10.68 13.93
CA PHE A 22 -12.04 10.84 12.88
C PHE A 22 -10.94 9.79 12.96
N TRP A 23 -11.05 8.81 13.85
CA TRP A 23 -10.11 7.69 13.86
C TRP A 23 -10.32 6.82 12.63
N GLU A 24 -9.23 6.55 11.93
CA GLU A 24 -9.24 5.61 10.83
C GLU A 24 -9.54 4.20 11.35
N MET A 25 -10.35 3.46 10.60
CA MET A 25 -10.63 2.06 10.89
C MET A 25 -9.31 1.26 10.95
N PRO A 26 -9.09 0.45 12.00
CA PRO A 26 -7.83 -0.28 12.16
C PRO A 26 -7.57 -1.19 10.96
N GLU A 27 -6.29 -1.36 10.61
CA GLU A 27 -5.92 -2.10 9.39
C GLU A 27 -6.45 -3.54 9.36
N LYS A 28 -6.58 -4.16 10.54
CA LYS A 28 -7.10 -5.53 10.69
C LYS A 28 -8.56 -5.65 10.24
N GLU A 29 -9.36 -4.62 10.50
CA GLU A 29 -10.77 -4.55 10.08
C GLU A 29 -10.88 -4.05 8.63
N ARG A 30 -9.96 -3.18 8.22
CA ARG A 30 -9.90 -2.64 6.85
C ARG A 30 -9.54 -3.70 5.81
N LYS A 31 -8.72 -4.68 6.17
CA LYS A 31 -8.18 -5.68 5.23
C LYS A 31 -8.97 -6.99 5.29
N VAL A 32 -9.37 -7.49 4.13
CA VAL A 32 -10.10 -8.76 3.97
C VAL A 32 -9.12 -9.94 3.95
N LYS A 33 -9.46 -11.06 4.60
CA LYS A 33 -8.64 -12.27 4.56
C LYS A 33 -8.66 -12.90 3.16
N ILE A 34 -7.49 -13.27 2.66
CA ILE A 34 -7.35 -13.99 1.39
C ILE A 34 -7.64 -15.49 1.59
N ASP A 35 -8.46 -16.05 0.70
CA ASP A 35 -8.62 -17.49 0.55
C ASP A 35 -7.41 -18.10 -0.19
N LYS A 36 -7.08 -19.36 0.13
CA LYS A 36 -5.91 -20.10 -0.36
C LYS A 36 -5.80 -20.10 -1.89
N ARG A 37 -6.94 -20.15 -2.59
CA ARG A 37 -7.02 -20.14 -4.07
C ARG A 37 -6.41 -18.90 -4.71
N PHE A 38 -6.40 -17.79 -3.99
CA PHE A 38 -6.02 -16.48 -4.51
C PHE A 38 -4.62 -16.03 -4.08
N ARG A 39 -3.92 -16.85 -3.31
CA ARG A 39 -2.55 -16.57 -2.84
C ARG A 39 -1.56 -16.35 -4.00
N ALA A 40 -1.76 -17.08 -5.10
CA ALA A 40 -0.93 -17.00 -6.31
C ALA A 40 -0.93 -15.60 -6.97
N MET A 41 -1.95 -14.77 -6.73
CA MET A 41 -2.05 -13.43 -7.36
C MET A 41 -0.89 -12.49 -7.02
N PHE A 42 -0.21 -12.70 -5.89
CA PHE A 42 0.90 -11.86 -5.44
C PHE A 42 2.27 -12.33 -5.98
N HIS A 43 2.39 -13.62 -6.28
CA HIS A 43 3.67 -14.26 -6.56
C HIS A 43 3.84 -14.57 -8.05
N ASP A 44 2.79 -15.08 -8.69
CA ASP A 44 2.85 -15.53 -10.08
C ASP A 44 2.96 -14.36 -11.05
N LYS A 45 3.94 -14.45 -11.96
CA LYS A 45 4.15 -13.45 -13.02
C LYS A 45 2.94 -13.31 -13.94
N LYS A 46 2.09 -14.33 -14.03
CA LYS A 46 0.83 -14.33 -14.81
C LYS A 46 -0.14 -13.24 -14.36
N PHE A 47 -0.11 -12.85 -13.08
CA PHE A 47 -0.99 -11.83 -12.51
C PHE A 47 -0.27 -10.48 -12.26
N LYS A 48 1.06 -10.44 -12.42
CA LYS A 48 1.87 -9.22 -12.24
C LYS A 48 1.76 -8.33 -13.48
N LEU A 49 0.80 -7.42 -13.46
CA LEU A 49 0.67 -6.34 -14.44
C LEU A 49 1.21 -5.02 -13.88
N THR A 50 2.00 -4.32 -14.69
CA THR A 50 2.58 -3.00 -14.37
C THR A 50 2.03 -1.94 -15.32
N TYR A 51 1.38 -0.93 -14.77
CA TYR A 51 0.94 0.23 -15.54
C TYR A 51 1.84 1.42 -15.19
N THR A 52 2.33 2.12 -16.21
CA THR A 52 3.18 3.30 -16.04
C THR A 52 2.38 4.59 -16.01
N VAL A 53 1.13 4.55 -16.46
CA VAL A 53 0.25 5.72 -16.60
C VAL A 53 -1.14 5.38 -16.05
N ASP A 54 -1.67 6.25 -15.21
CA ASP A 54 -3.04 6.14 -14.68
C ASP A 54 -4.09 6.49 -15.76
N LYS A 55 -5.36 6.14 -15.54
CA LYS A 55 -6.48 6.54 -16.42
C LYS A 55 -6.60 8.05 -16.65
N ARG A 56 -5.97 8.86 -15.79
CA ARG A 56 -5.91 10.33 -15.86
C ARG A 56 -4.64 10.87 -16.52
N GLY A 57 -3.81 10.02 -17.12
CA GLY A 57 -2.57 10.42 -17.79
C GLY A 57 -1.39 10.74 -16.85
N ARG A 58 -1.57 10.66 -15.53
CA ARG A 58 -0.47 10.88 -14.58
C ARG A 58 0.53 9.71 -14.66
N PRO A 59 1.85 9.98 -14.73
CA PRO A 59 2.84 8.92 -14.65
C PRO A 59 2.88 8.38 -13.23
N VAL A 60 2.70 7.07 -13.09
CA VAL A 60 2.56 6.39 -11.81
C VAL A 60 3.33 5.08 -11.84
N ASN A 61 3.91 4.72 -10.69
CA ASN A 61 4.70 3.49 -10.53
C ASN A 61 3.97 2.51 -9.60
N TYR A 62 2.71 2.17 -9.90
CA TYR A 62 1.97 1.16 -9.13
C TYR A 62 1.96 -0.17 -9.86
N THR A 63 2.28 -1.22 -9.12
CA THR A 63 2.09 -2.60 -9.56
C THR A 63 0.73 -3.13 -9.10
N SER A 64 0.15 -4.06 -9.86
CA SER A 64 -1.05 -4.81 -9.47
C SER A 64 -0.95 -5.41 -8.05
N ALA A 65 0.19 -6.02 -7.72
CA ALA A 65 0.45 -6.58 -6.41
C ALA A 65 0.42 -5.52 -5.29
N GLU A 66 1.04 -4.35 -5.50
CA GLU A 66 1.01 -3.25 -4.51
C GLU A 66 -0.41 -2.72 -4.28
N ASN A 67 -1.27 -2.71 -5.30
CA ASN A 67 -2.66 -2.31 -5.15
C ASN A 67 -3.49 -3.33 -4.38
N LEU A 68 -3.31 -4.63 -4.63
CA LEU A 68 -4.02 -5.69 -3.92
C LEU A 68 -3.63 -5.76 -2.43
N ARG A 69 -2.38 -5.44 -2.08
CA ARG A 69 -1.90 -5.40 -0.67
C ARG A 69 -2.66 -4.41 0.21
N LYS A 70 -3.32 -3.39 -0.37
CA LYS A 70 -4.10 -2.41 0.39
C LYS A 70 -5.39 -3.01 0.94
N PHE A 71 -5.98 -3.95 0.22
CA PHE A 71 -7.30 -4.50 0.51
C PHE A 71 -7.25 -5.82 1.26
N TYR A 72 -6.16 -6.56 1.15
CA TYR A 72 -6.10 -7.91 1.68
C TYR A 72 -5.07 -8.09 2.81
N ALA A 73 -5.45 -8.89 3.79
CA ALA A 73 -4.59 -9.31 4.88
C ALA A 73 -3.73 -10.49 4.42
N LEU A 74 -2.44 -10.24 4.19
CA LEU A 74 -1.45 -11.28 3.95
C LEU A 74 -0.98 -11.81 5.30
N SER A 75 -0.92 -13.14 5.44
CA SER A 75 -0.23 -13.76 6.58
C SER A 75 1.26 -13.40 6.52
N GLU A 76 1.94 -13.26 7.67
CA GLU A 76 3.38 -12.93 7.75
C GLU A 76 4.26 -13.86 6.90
N SER A 77 3.83 -15.11 6.69
CA SER A 77 4.54 -16.06 5.82
C SER A 77 4.48 -15.72 4.32
N ASP A 78 3.54 -14.88 3.89
CA ASP A 78 3.38 -14.44 2.48
C ASP A 78 4.01 -13.09 2.15
N SER A 79 4.25 -12.23 3.16
CA SER A 79 4.82 -10.91 2.89
C SER A 79 6.28 -10.98 2.44
N ASP A 80 7.05 -11.92 3.00
CA ASP A 80 8.51 -11.97 2.85
C ASP A 80 8.96 -12.45 1.45
N LEU A 81 8.17 -13.31 0.79
CA LEU A 81 8.51 -13.84 -0.54
C LEU A 81 8.42 -12.81 -1.67
N SER A 82 7.71 -11.70 -1.47
CA SER A 82 7.39 -10.73 -2.52
C SER A 82 8.07 -9.37 -2.34
N GLU A 83 8.74 -9.15 -1.22
CA GLU A 83 9.44 -7.91 -0.91
C GLU A 83 10.90 -7.89 -1.43
N SER A 84 11.49 -9.07 -1.66
CA SER A 84 12.81 -9.22 -2.26
C SER A 84 12.85 -8.70 -3.71
N GLU A 85 11.92 -9.13 -4.56
CA GLU A 85 11.92 -8.74 -5.99
C GLU A 85 11.59 -7.25 -6.21
N SER A 86 10.68 -6.67 -5.41
CA SER A 86 10.26 -5.27 -5.56
C SER A 86 11.33 -4.27 -5.09
N LYS A 87 12.14 -4.64 -4.07
CA LYS A 87 13.28 -3.84 -3.61
C LYS A 87 14.44 -3.85 -4.61
N GLU A 88 14.68 -4.95 -5.33
CA GLU A 88 15.72 -5.02 -6.36
C GLU A 88 15.43 -4.11 -7.56
N VAL A 89 14.17 -4.03 -8.01
CA VAL A 89 13.77 -3.15 -9.12
C VAL A 89 13.93 -1.67 -8.73
N LYS A 90 13.60 -1.30 -7.48
CA LYS A 90 13.78 0.08 -6.98
C LYS A 90 15.26 0.45 -6.82
N LYS A 91 16.13 -0.48 -6.41
CA LYS A 91 17.59 -0.25 -6.30
C LYS A 91 18.28 -0.07 -7.66
N LYS A 92 17.87 -0.82 -8.70
CA LYS A 92 18.43 -0.66 -10.06
C LYS A 92 18.10 0.69 -10.69
N LYS A 93 16.91 1.25 -10.43
CA LYS A 93 16.53 2.60 -10.91
C LYS A 93 17.27 3.75 -10.21
N LYS A 94 17.78 3.55 -8.99
CA LYS A 94 18.49 4.59 -8.22
C LYS A 94 20.00 4.66 -8.52
N LYS A 95 20.54 3.64 -9.21
CA LYS A 95 21.94 3.55 -9.66
C LYS A 95 22.15 4.02 -11.10
N LYS A 96 21.10 4.43 -11.80
CA LYS A 96 21.15 4.94 -13.18
C LYS A 96 20.79 6.42 -13.19
#